data_AF-A0A7W0R4M0-F1
#
_entry.id   AF-A0A7W0R4M0-F1
#
_cell.length_a   1.000
_cell.length_b   1.000
_cell.length_c   1.000
_cell.angle_alpha   90.00
_cell.angle_beta   90.00
_cell.angle_gamma   90.00
#
_symmetry.space_group_name_H-M   'P 1'
#
loop_
_entity.id
_entity.type
_entity.pdbx_description
1 polymer ?
#
loop_
_entity_poly.entity_id
_entity_poly.type
_entity_poly.pdbx_seq_one_letter_code
_entity_poly.pdbx_strand_id
1 'polypeptide(L)'
;EIVEPKGITSRIYQLTCSPVHNEVPHPMVQTFKIGWSKPAVAITAALRRLARVPRTRMRWRRRAGPFFGNELAVLTLDGTRAQLRFEKAETGEDGKPMLRTVYAGRLT
;
A
#
# COMPACT_ATOMS: atom_id res chain seq x y z
N GLU A 1 5.07 0.88 -6.14
CA GLU A 1 5.68 1.43 -7.37
C GLU A 1 6.86 0.56 -7.76
N ILE A 2 7.05 0.31 -9.04
CA ILE A 2 8.26 -0.35 -9.55
C ILE A 2 9.41 0.68 -9.59
N VAL A 3 10.57 0.32 -9.01
CA VAL A 3 11.73 1.23 -8.88
C VAL A 3 12.92 0.88 -9.78
N GLU A 4 12.94 -0.33 -10.35
CA GLU A 4 13.90 -0.74 -11.38
C GLU A 4 13.16 -1.30 -12.60
N PRO A 5 12.42 -0.45 -13.33
CA PRO A 5 11.68 -0.87 -14.51
C PRO A 5 12.62 -1.06 -15.71
N LYS A 6 13.25 -2.24 -15.86
CA LYS A 6 14.04 -2.54 -17.06
C LYS A 6 13.13 -2.69 -18.27
N GLY A 7 13.33 -1.87 -19.30
CA GLY A 7 12.64 -2.00 -20.59
C GLY A 7 11.28 -1.30 -20.70
N ILE A 8 10.91 -0.45 -19.73
CA ILE A 8 9.70 0.39 -19.82
C ILE A 8 10.03 1.83 -19.39
N THR A 9 9.40 2.81 -20.04
CA THR A 9 9.57 4.24 -19.75
C THR A 9 8.46 4.80 -18.84
N SER A 10 7.33 4.09 -18.73
CA SER A 10 6.17 4.47 -17.91
C SER A 10 6.37 4.12 -16.43
N ARG A 11 5.76 4.93 -15.54
CA ARG A 11 5.68 4.59 -14.10
C ARG A 11 4.59 3.54 -13.87
N ILE A 12 4.91 2.50 -13.09
CA ILE A 12 3.95 1.46 -12.70
C ILE A 12 3.67 1.54 -11.20
N TYR A 13 2.39 1.69 -10.86
CA TYR A 13 1.86 1.68 -9.50
C TYR A 13 0.91 0.49 -9.32
N GLN A 14 0.99 -0.15 -8.16
CA GLN A 14 -0.02 -1.09 -7.69
C GLN A 14 -0.74 -0.41 -6.54
N LEU A 15 -2.04 -0.18 -6.73
CA LEU A 15 -2.92 0.44 -5.75
C LEU A 15 -3.88 -0.64 -5.25
N THR A 16 -4.05 -0.76 -3.95
CA THR A 16 -4.87 -1.83 -3.36
C THR A 16 -5.61 -1.26 -2.17
N CYS A 17 -6.92 -1.50 -2.14
CA CYS A 17 -7.82 -1.20 -1.04
C CYS A 17 -8.65 -2.47 -0.78
N SER A 18 -8.69 -2.93 0.47
CA SER A 18 -9.51 -4.10 0.85
C SER A 18 -11.00 -3.78 0.78
N PRO A 19 -11.90 -4.79 0.75
CA PRO A 19 -13.33 -4.56 0.78
C PRO A 19 -13.77 -3.69 1.98
N VAL A 20 -14.84 -2.93 1.75
CA VAL A 20 -15.51 -2.08 2.73
C VAL A 20 -16.06 -2.96 3.87
N HIS A 21 -16.03 -2.48 5.12
CA HIS A 21 -16.33 -3.23 6.35
C HIS A 21 -15.34 -4.34 6.73
N ASN A 22 -14.10 -4.26 6.25
CA ASN A 22 -13.05 -5.19 6.67
C ASN A 22 -12.41 -4.74 7.99
N GLU A 23 -12.95 -5.23 9.11
CA GLU A 23 -12.33 -5.08 10.43
C GLU A 23 -11.28 -6.17 10.63
N VAL A 24 -10.01 -5.77 10.52
CA VAL A 24 -8.88 -6.66 10.78
C VAL A 24 -8.59 -6.66 12.28
N PRO A 25 -8.59 -7.83 12.96
CA PRO A 25 -8.24 -7.90 14.38
C PRO A 25 -6.86 -7.31 14.66
N HIS A 26 -6.70 -6.60 15.78
CA HIS A 26 -5.46 -5.91 16.14
C HIS A 26 -4.17 -6.76 16.04
N PRO A 27 -4.14 -8.05 16.43
CA PRO A 27 -2.94 -8.87 16.26
C PRO A 27 -2.51 -8.99 14.80
N MET A 28 -3.48 -9.09 13.89
CA MET A 28 -3.22 -9.24 12.46
C MET A 28 -2.69 -7.94 11.84
N VAL A 29 -3.12 -6.77 12.34
CA VAL A 29 -2.54 -5.46 11.98
C VAL A 29 -1.03 -5.43 12.25
N GLN A 30 -0.60 -5.94 13.40
CA GLN A 30 0.83 -5.98 13.74
C GLN A 30 1.61 -6.95 12.86
N THR A 31 1.05 -8.13 12.57
CA THR A 31 1.64 -9.09 11.63
C THR A 31 1.88 -8.47 10.26
N PHE A 32 0.90 -7.73 9.72
CA PHE A 32 1.06 -7.04 8.44
C PHE A 32 2.14 -5.96 8.47
N LYS A 33 2.25 -5.20 9.57
CA LYS A 33 3.33 -4.20 9.74
C LYS A 33 4.70 -4.88 9.78
N ILE A 34 4.83 -5.96 10.54
CA ILE A 34 6.08 -6.74 10.67
C ILE A 34 6.50 -7.35 9.33
N GLY A 35 5.55 -7.90 8.56
CA GLY A 35 5.81 -8.49 7.25
C GLY A 35 6.45 -7.54 6.24
N TRP A 36 6.28 -6.22 6.43
CA TRP A 36 6.90 -5.18 5.59
C TRP A 36 8.17 -4.55 6.18
N SER A 37 8.69 -5.08 7.30
CA SER A 37 9.87 -4.54 7.96
C SER A 37 11.19 -4.90 7.23
N LYS A 38 12.25 -4.12 7.45
CA LYS A 38 13.59 -4.42 6.90
C LYS A 38 14.13 -5.80 7.35
N PRO A 39 13.95 -6.23 8.62
CA PRO A 39 14.33 -7.58 9.03
C PRO A 39 13.58 -8.67 8.26
N ALA A 40 12.25 -8.53 8.07
CA ALA A 40 11.47 -9.50 7.29
C ALA A 40 11.97 -9.59 5.83
N VAL A 41 12.35 -8.47 5.23
CA VAL A 41 12.97 -8.45 3.88
C VAL A 41 14.32 -9.18 3.88
N ALA A 42 15.16 -9.02 4.91
CA ALA A 42 16.45 -9.70 4.99
C ALA A 42 16.30 -11.22 5.14
N ILE A 43 15.39 -11.65 6.04
CA ILE A 43 15.09 -13.07 6.27
C ILE A 43 14.57 -13.72 5.00
N THR A 44 13.56 -13.13 4.36
CA THR A 44 12.98 -13.66 3.11
C THR A 44 14.01 -13.65 1.96
N ALA A 45 14.91 -12.68 1.90
CA ALA A 45 15.99 -12.67 0.92
C ALA A 45 17.02 -13.79 1.14
N ALA A 46 17.31 -14.16 2.40
CA ALA A 46 18.15 -15.29 2.75
C ALA A 46 17.47 -16.62 2.37
N LEU A 47 16.19 -16.80 2.73
CA LEU A 47 15.39 -17.96 2.36
C LEU A 47 15.35 -18.17 0.85
N ARG A 48 15.13 -17.09 0.08
CA ARG A 48 15.17 -17.12 -1.39
C ARG A 48 16.53 -17.63 -1.92
N ARG A 49 17.65 -17.19 -1.33
CA ARG A 49 18.99 -17.64 -1.73
C ARG A 49 19.17 -19.12 -1.43
N LEU A 50 18.76 -19.57 -0.25
CA LEU A 50 18.83 -20.98 0.15
C LEU A 50 18.00 -21.88 -0.77
N ALA A 51 16.78 -21.46 -1.10
CA ALA A 51 15.89 -22.16 -2.01
C ALA A 51 16.26 -22.01 -3.50
N ARG A 52 17.36 -21.32 -3.83
CA ARG A 52 17.82 -21.03 -5.21
C ARG A 52 16.74 -20.40 -6.11
N VAL A 53 15.79 -19.68 -5.51
CA VAL A 53 14.72 -19.00 -6.26
C VAL A 53 15.31 -17.78 -6.98
N PRO A 54 15.16 -17.66 -8.32
CA PRO A 54 15.62 -16.50 -9.06
C PRO A 54 15.06 -15.18 -8.50
N ARG A 55 15.81 -14.08 -8.62
CA ARG A 55 15.28 -12.76 -8.25
C ARG A 55 14.22 -12.35 -9.26
N THR A 56 13.11 -11.79 -8.79
CA THR A 56 12.18 -11.08 -9.68
C THR A 56 12.91 -9.93 -10.40
N ARG A 57 12.59 -9.76 -11.68
CA ARG A 57 13.09 -8.63 -12.49
C ARG A 57 12.42 -7.31 -12.10
N MET A 58 11.29 -7.37 -11.40
CA MET A 58 10.54 -6.20 -10.96
C MET A 58 10.79 -5.95 -9.46
N ARG A 59 11.46 -4.85 -9.14
CA ARG A 59 11.60 -4.41 -7.74
C ARG A 59 10.51 -3.43 -7.38
N TRP A 60 9.82 -3.75 -6.31
CA TRP A 60 8.75 -2.93 -5.76
C TRP A 60 9.24 -2.14 -4.56
N ARG A 61 8.80 -0.88 -4.49
CA ARG A 61 8.89 -0.05 -3.29
C ARG A 61 7.47 0.31 -2.85
N ARG A 62 7.19 0.10 -1.57
CA ARG A 62 5.98 0.58 -0.92
C ARG A 62 6.06 2.10 -0.79
N ARG A 63 5.09 2.81 -1.38
CA ARG A 63 4.99 4.28 -1.29
C ARG A 63 4.21 4.73 -0.06
N ALA A 64 3.21 3.95 0.34
CA ALA A 64 2.23 4.31 1.37
C ALA A 64 1.71 3.05 2.07
N GLY A 65 1.13 3.23 3.25
CA GLY A 65 0.51 2.16 4.04
C GLY A 65 1.53 1.24 4.76
N PRO A 66 1.06 0.08 5.28
CA PRO A 66 -0.32 -0.38 5.24
C PRO A 66 -1.25 0.54 6.04
N PHE A 67 -2.46 0.71 5.51
CA PHE A 67 -3.57 1.41 6.16
C PHE A 67 -4.61 0.37 6.59
N PHE A 68 -5.47 0.71 7.55
CA PHE A 68 -6.36 -0.25 8.20
C PHE A 68 -7.65 0.41 8.68
N GLY A 69 -8.75 -0.31 8.47
CA GLY A 69 -10.11 0.09 8.82
C GLY A 69 -10.98 0.11 7.57
N ASN A 70 -12.16 0.71 7.72
CA ASN A 70 -13.08 0.90 6.62
C ASN A 70 -12.61 2.08 5.76
N GLU A 71 -11.94 1.80 4.65
CA GLU A 71 -11.27 2.81 3.83
C GLU A 71 -11.77 2.81 2.38
N LEU A 72 -11.74 3.98 1.76
CA LEU A 72 -11.96 4.21 0.34
C LEU A 72 -10.67 4.73 -0.29
N ALA A 73 -10.27 4.15 -1.42
CA ALA A 73 -9.17 4.67 -2.23
C ALA A 73 -9.73 5.48 -3.40
N VAL A 74 -9.33 6.74 -3.51
CA VAL A 74 -9.73 7.65 -4.58
C VAL A 74 -8.52 7.97 -5.45
N LEU A 75 -8.56 7.52 -6.70
CA LEU A 75 -7.59 7.88 -7.73
C LEU A 75 -8.18 8.98 -8.62
N THR A 76 -7.58 10.16 -8.59
CA THR A 76 -7.97 11.27 -9.47
C THR A 76 -6.93 11.43 -10.58
N LEU A 77 -7.41 11.44 -11.82
CA LEU A 77 -6.60 11.63 -13.02
C LEU A 77 -7.03 12.93 -13.70
N ASP A 78 -6.08 13.82 -13.96
CA ASP A 78 -6.28 15.12 -14.62
C ASP A 78 -5.12 15.39 -15.59
N GLY A 79 -5.35 15.13 -16.87
CA GLY A 79 -4.29 15.16 -17.89
C GLY A 79 -3.12 14.25 -17.51
N THR A 80 -1.94 14.84 -17.30
CA THR A 80 -0.72 14.12 -16.89
C THR A 80 -0.58 13.98 -15.37
N ARG A 81 -1.50 14.54 -14.58
CA ARG A 81 -1.50 14.49 -13.12
C ARG A 81 -2.28 13.29 -12.63
N ALA A 82 -1.68 12.51 -11.74
CA ALA A 82 -2.32 11.43 -11.05
C ALA A 82 -2.15 11.62 -9.53
N GLN A 83 -3.26 11.62 -8.79
CA GLN A 83 -3.29 11.79 -7.34
C GLN A 83 -4.06 10.65 -6.70
N LEU A 84 -3.53 10.14 -5.59
CA LEU A 84 -4.15 9.08 -4.81
C LEU A 84 -4.46 9.59 -3.41
N ARG A 85 -5.69 9.38 -2.98
CA ARG A 85 -6.15 9.60 -1.62
C ARG A 85 -6.68 8.31 -1.02
N PHE A 86 -6.43 8.10 0.27
CA PHE A 86 -7.14 7.12 1.07
C PHE A 86 -7.95 7.87 2.13
N GLU A 87 -9.23 7.57 2.17
CA GLU A 87 -10.22 8.12 3.09
C GLU A 87 -10.67 7.03 4.04
N LYS A 88 -10.61 7.26 5.34
CA LYS A 88 -11.12 6.34 6.33
C LYS A 88 -12.49 6.80 6.82
N ALA A 89 -13.46 5.89 6.79
CA ALA A 89 -14.77 6.13 7.39
C ALA A 89 -14.64 6.12 8.91
N GLU A 90 -15.12 7.20 9.53
CA GLU A 90 -15.12 7.41 10.99
C GLU A 90 -16.45 8.06 11.39
N THR A 91 -16.75 8.03 12.69
CA THR A 91 -17.88 8.75 13.26
C THR A 91 -17.37 10.04 13.90
N GLY A 92 -17.97 11.17 13.53
CA GLY A 92 -17.63 12.47 14.09
C GLY A 92 -18.03 12.63 15.55
N GLU A 93 -17.54 13.70 16.17
CA GLU A 93 -17.95 14.09 17.53
C GLU A 93 -19.45 14.36 17.63
N ASP A 94 -20.08 14.79 16.53
CA ASP A 94 -21.52 14.99 16.41
C ASP A 94 -22.31 13.69 16.11
N GLY A 95 -21.65 12.54 16.14
CA GLY A 95 -22.23 11.23 15.85
C GLY A 95 -22.49 10.96 14.37
N LYS A 96 -22.16 11.87 13.46
CA LYS A 96 -22.43 11.70 12.02
C LYS A 96 -21.29 10.97 11.31
N PRO A 97 -21.59 10.22 10.23
CA PRO A 97 -20.57 9.62 9.39
C PRO A 97 -19.67 10.70 8.76
N MET A 98 -18.37 10.49 8.78
CA MET A 98 -17.39 11.34 8.12
C MET A 98 -16.29 10.52 7.44
N LEU A 99 -15.56 11.18 6.53
CA LEU A 99 -14.35 10.65 5.92
C LEU A 99 -13.15 11.45 6.39
N ARG A 100 -12.15 10.75 6.92
CA ARG A 100 -10.86 11.33 7.30
C ARG A 100 -9.78 10.87 6.32
N THR A 101 -9.12 11.83 5.68
CA THR A 101 -7.96 11.53 4.84
C THR A 101 -6.83 10.91 5.67
N VAL A 102 -6.47 9.67 5.41
CA VAL A 102 -5.33 8.97 6.06
C VAL A 102 -4.08 8.99 5.18
N TYR A 103 -4.23 9.26 3.89
CA TYR A 103 -3.13 9.48 2.97
C TYR A 103 -3.57 10.33 1.78
N ALA A 104 -2.70 11.25 1.37
CA ALA A 104 -2.80 11.95 0.10
C ALA A 104 -1.40 12.01 -0.53
N GLY A 105 -1.28 11.64 -1.80
CA GLY A 105 -0.01 11.66 -2.50
C GLY A 105 -0.14 11.73 -4.00
N ARG A 106 0.82 12.42 -4.63
CA ARG A 106 0.93 12.51 -6.09
C ARG A 106 1.70 11.31 -6.65
N LEU A 107 1.24 10.79 -7.78
CA LEU A 107 1.86 9.67 -8.51
C LEU A 107 2.69 10.14 -9.73
N THR A 108 2.39 11.32 -10.29
CA THR A 108 3.14 11.94 -11.39
C THR A 108 3.41 13.40 -11.13
#